data_AF-A0A2H9NSH1-F1
#
_entry.id   AF-A0A2H9NSH1-F1
#
_cell.length_a   1.000
_cell.length_b   1.000
_cell.length_c   1.000
_cell.angle_alpha   90.00
_cell.angle_beta   90.00
_cell.angle_gamma   90.00
#
_symmetry.space_group_name_H-M   'P 1'
#
loop_
_entity.id
_entity.type
_entity.pdbx_description
1 polymer ?
#
loop_
_entity_poly.entity_id
_entity_poly.type
_entity_poly.pdbx_seq_one_letter_code
_entity_poly.pdbx_strand_id
1 'polypeptide(L)'
;DLYAKSVGAGGLSRLYAGFMEYDKDYNFIQHYYVQYFENTKTTLAVDLKPGDTTVKLNNPANWKPSSTIYYQKIIGFWDLDSRTHCDPSCPAYTYTRNTAYYNTLSGNTITLCKTEYVGGSWQCVQTIQWSGPMIPAGTPVANMYAGSGYNYVAAASVQVPNTWTEYQGSVSGWKYGGDATYSKFRYGTKYVRVMFLANYQQDSSYSILFDDVKVTIS
;
A
#
# COMPACT_ATOMS: atom_id res chain seq x y z
N ASP A 1 10.94 9.22 -18.74
CA ASP A 1 12.32 9.61 -18.42
C ASP A 1 12.34 11.05 -17.93
N LEU A 2 13.40 11.45 -17.25
CA LEU A 2 13.65 12.84 -16.86
C LEU A 2 15.14 13.09 -16.70
N TYR A 3 15.58 14.34 -16.82
CA TYR A 3 16.90 14.77 -16.37
C TYR A 3 16.78 15.55 -15.06
N ALA A 4 17.73 15.33 -14.16
CA ALA A 4 17.81 16.10 -12.92
C ALA A 4 19.25 16.50 -12.57
N LYS A 5 19.38 17.60 -11.82
CA LYS A 5 20.66 18.16 -11.36
C LYS A 5 20.50 18.86 -10.01
N SER A 6 21.41 18.57 -9.08
CA SER A 6 21.52 19.29 -7.80
C SER A 6 22.18 20.65 -7.98
N VAL A 7 21.58 21.69 -7.39
CA VAL A 7 22.08 23.08 -7.44
C VAL A 7 22.10 23.78 -6.09
N GLY A 8 21.63 23.12 -5.02
CA GLY A 8 21.61 23.68 -3.67
C GLY A 8 22.99 23.68 -2.99
N ALA A 9 23.18 24.60 -2.05
CA ALA A 9 24.39 24.68 -1.23
C ALA A 9 24.49 23.55 -0.18
N GLY A 10 23.38 22.87 0.10
CA GLY A 10 23.32 21.73 1.02
C GLY A 10 24.05 20.46 0.54
N GLY A 11 24.42 20.39 -0.75
CA GLY A 11 25.06 19.22 -1.35
C GLY A 11 24.13 18.50 -2.33
N LEU A 12 24.26 17.17 -2.42
CA LEU A 12 23.49 16.37 -3.37
C LEU A 12 22.04 16.17 -2.89
N SER A 13 21.08 16.56 -3.71
CA SER A 13 19.66 16.34 -3.48
C SER A 13 19.29 14.86 -3.56
N ARG A 14 18.36 14.43 -2.70
CA ARG A 14 17.75 13.10 -2.74
C ARG A 14 16.49 13.14 -3.58
N LEU A 15 16.38 12.22 -4.54
CA LEU A 15 15.23 12.12 -5.44
C LEU A 15 14.51 10.77 -5.29
N TYR A 16 13.18 10.86 -5.25
CA TYR A 16 12.31 9.78 -5.69
C TYR A 16 11.46 10.26 -6.88
N ALA A 17 11.33 9.43 -7.91
CA ALA A 17 10.57 9.75 -9.11
C ALA A 17 9.83 8.52 -9.64
N GLY A 18 8.58 8.72 -10.06
CA GLY A 18 7.77 7.70 -10.69
C GLY A 18 6.28 8.05 -10.68
N PHE A 19 5.43 7.16 -10.19
CA PHE A 19 3.98 7.27 -10.29
C PHE A 19 3.25 7.13 -8.95
N MET A 20 2.19 7.93 -8.80
CA MET A 20 1.04 7.60 -7.95
C MET A 20 0.04 6.81 -8.78
N GLU A 21 -0.46 5.72 -8.24
CA GLU A 21 -1.34 4.77 -8.93
C GLU A 21 -2.76 4.85 -8.38
N TYR A 22 -3.74 4.87 -9.27
CA TYR A 22 -5.15 5.06 -8.96
C TYR A 22 -6.00 3.98 -9.63
N ASP A 23 -7.04 3.53 -8.95
CA ASP A 23 -7.98 2.54 -9.49
C ASP A 23 -8.94 3.14 -10.54
N LYS A 24 -9.86 2.34 -11.07
CA LYS A 24 -10.83 2.80 -12.09
C LYS A 24 -11.76 3.91 -11.61
N ASP A 25 -11.94 4.04 -10.30
CA ASP A 25 -12.76 5.06 -9.65
C ASP A 25 -11.92 6.29 -9.27
N TYR A 26 -10.66 6.35 -9.75
CA TYR A 26 -9.69 7.40 -9.50
C TYR A 26 -9.29 7.55 -8.02
N ASN A 27 -9.45 6.50 -7.23
CA ASN A 27 -9.02 6.48 -5.85
C ASN A 27 -7.57 5.99 -5.76
N PHE A 28 -6.75 6.66 -4.94
CA PHE A 28 -5.35 6.30 -4.76
C PHE A 28 -5.21 4.87 -4.19
N ILE A 29 -4.29 4.10 -4.75
CA ILE A 29 -4.01 2.72 -4.33
C ILE A 29 -2.85 2.74 -3.34
N GLN A 30 -3.18 2.70 -2.04
CA GLN A 30 -2.20 2.55 -0.98
C GLN A 30 -1.57 1.15 -0.96
N HIS A 31 -0.39 1.05 -0.35
CA HIS A 31 0.38 -0.18 -0.25
C HIS A 31 -0.43 -1.36 0.32
N TYR A 32 -1.12 -1.14 1.45
CA TYR A 32 -1.87 -2.17 2.14
C TYR A 32 -3.16 -2.56 1.41
N TYR A 33 -3.51 -2.01 0.26
CA TYR A 33 -4.64 -2.53 -0.54
C TYR A 33 -4.22 -3.66 -1.49
N VAL A 34 -2.92 -3.83 -1.72
CA VAL A 34 -2.38 -4.81 -2.69
C VAL A 34 -1.29 -5.72 -2.12
N GLN A 35 -0.91 -5.49 -0.86
CA GLN A 35 0.21 -6.18 -0.21
C GLN A 35 -0.20 -6.85 1.09
N TYR A 36 0.28 -8.07 1.25
CA TYR A 36 0.04 -8.92 2.40
C TYR A 36 1.19 -9.91 2.56
N PHE A 37 1.29 -10.51 3.74
CA PHE A 37 2.25 -11.58 4.00
C PHE A 37 1.78 -12.85 3.26
N GLU A 38 2.52 -13.29 2.25
CA GLU A 38 2.10 -14.34 1.29
C GLU A 38 1.63 -15.63 2.00
N ASN A 39 2.26 -16.00 3.11
CA ASN A 39 1.95 -17.19 3.90
C ASN A 39 0.80 -17.02 4.92
N THR A 40 -0.02 -15.99 4.77
CA THR A 40 -1.18 -15.70 5.66
C THR A 40 -2.54 -15.82 4.96
N LYS A 41 -2.56 -16.23 3.68
CA LYS A 41 -3.80 -16.45 2.94
C LYS A 41 -4.67 -17.47 3.65
N THR A 42 -5.93 -17.10 3.88
CA THR A 42 -6.93 -17.94 4.53
C THR A 42 -8.33 -17.44 4.14
N THR A 43 -9.35 -17.96 4.80
CA THR A 43 -10.74 -17.51 4.62
C THR A 43 -11.41 -17.25 5.97
N LEU A 44 -12.50 -16.48 5.95
CA LEU A 44 -13.38 -16.33 7.11
C LEU A 44 -13.97 -17.68 7.51
N ALA A 45 -13.94 -18.00 8.80
CA ALA A 45 -14.52 -19.23 9.35
C ALA A 45 -16.04 -19.12 9.56
N VAL A 46 -16.55 -17.91 9.77
CA VAL A 46 -17.98 -17.61 9.92
C VAL A 46 -18.27 -16.27 9.24
N ASP A 47 -19.55 -15.95 9.02
CA ASP A 47 -19.95 -14.64 8.53
C ASP A 47 -19.45 -13.53 9.48
N LEU A 48 -18.91 -12.45 8.92
CA LEU A 48 -18.67 -11.19 9.64
C LEU A 48 -19.88 -10.29 9.42
N LYS A 49 -20.59 -9.94 10.50
CA LYS A 49 -21.84 -9.18 10.45
C LYS A 49 -21.65 -7.75 10.98
N PRO A 50 -22.48 -6.79 10.51
CA PRO A 50 -22.51 -5.46 11.13
C PRO A 50 -22.70 -5.58 12.65
N GLY A 51 -21.86 -4.90 13.43
CA GLY A 51 -21.86 -4.95 14.90
C GLY A 51 -20.85 -5.92 15.51
N ASP A 52 -20.30 -6.87 14.75
CA ASP A 52 -19.29 -7.80 15.25
C ASP A 52 -17.99 -7.06 15.57
N THR A 53 -17.37 -7.37 16.71
CA THR A 53 -16.07 -6.80 17.10
C THR A 53 -14.89 -7.71 16.74
N THR A 54 -15.18 -8.93 16.28
CA THR A 54 -14.17 -9.96 16.03
C THR A 54 -14.35 -10.62 14.68
N VAL A 55 -13.23 -11.06 14.11
CA VAL A 55 -13.15 -11.83 12.87
C VAL A 55 -12.60 -13.21 13.20
N LYS A 56 -13.27 -14.28 12.75
CA LYS A 56 -12.76 -15.65 12.90
C LYS A 56 -12.16 -16.17 11.60
N LEU A 57 -10.95 -16.70 11.67
CA LEU A 57 -10.19 -17.24 10.55
C LEU A 57 -10.27 -18.77 10.52
N ASN A 58 -10.27 -19.38 9.34
CA ASN A 58 -10.12 -20.84 9.22
C ASN A 58 -8.70 -21.30 9.57
N ASN A 59 -7.70 -20.53 9.18
CA ASN A 59 -6.29 -20.79 9.49
C ASN A 59 -5.55 -19.47 9.79
N PRO A 60 -5.15 -19.20 11.05
CA PRO A 60 -4.41 -18.00 11.43
C PRO A 60 -2.88 -18.18 11.31
N ALA A 61 -2.38 -19.26 10.68
CA ALA A 61 -0.95 -19.52 10.58
C ALA A 61 -0.18 -18.32 9.99
N ASN A 62 0.94 -17.98 10.64
CA ASN A 62 1.83 -16.87 10.27
C ASN A 62 1.24 -15.45 10.36
N TRP A 63 -0.04 -15.30 10.75
CA TRP A 63 -0.60 -13.98 11.00
C TRP A 63 0.17 -13.26 12.10
N LYS A 64 0.28 -11.95 11.98
CA LYS A 64 1.05 -11.14 12.91
C LYS A 64 0.38 -11.14 14.28
N PRO A 65 1.11 -11.58 15.33
CA PRO A 65 0.56 -11.66 16.68
C PRO A 65 0.31 -10.26 17.26
N SER A 66 -0.42 -10.22 18.37
CA SER A 66 -0.80 -8.99 19.08
C SER A 66 0.38 -8.04 19.39
N SER A 67 1.57 -8.60 19.66
CA SER A 67 2.81 -7.88 19.94
C SER A 67 3.43 -7.16 18.73
N THR A 68 2.91 -7.41 17.53
CA THR A 68 3.42 -6.78 16.30
C THR A 68 2.94 -5.33 16.21
N ILE A 69 3.77 -4.48 15.60
CA ILE A 69 3.47 -3.09 15.33
C ILE A 69 2.21 -2.92 14.46
N TYR A 70 1.45 -1.85 14.71
CA TYR A 70 0.10 -1.66 14.17
C TYR A 70 0.02 -1.72 12.63
N TYR A 71 1.04 -1.20 11.92
CA TYR A 71 1.01 -1.14 10.46
C TYR A 71 1.17 -2.50 9.79
N GLN A 72 1.48 -3.57 10.54
CA GLN A 72 1.45 -4.96 10.05
C GLN A 72 0.23 -5.73 10.56
N LYS A 73 -0.68 -5.08 11.28
CA LYS A 73 -1.91 -5.66 11.83
C LYS A 73 -3.13 -5.12 11.09
N ILE A 74 -3.17 -5.42 9.80
CA ILE A 74 -4.27 -5.07 8.89
C ILE A 74 -4.82 -6.37 8.31
N ILE A 75 -6.14 -6.52 8.28
CA ILE A 75 -6.83 -7.57 7.54
C ILE A 75 -7.38 -6.99 6.24
N GLY A 76 -7.22 -7.72 5.14
CA GLY A 76 -7.89 -7.45 3.86
C GLY A 76 -8.98 -8.46 3.58
N PHE A 77 -10.09 -7.99 3.01
CA PHE A 77 -11.22 -8.81 2.62
C PHE A 77 -11.40 -8.75 1.10
N TRP A 78 -11.33 -9.87 0.40
CA TRP A 78 -11.65 -9.94 -1.04
C TRP A 78 -13.10 -10.40 -1.24
N ASP A 79 -14.02 -9.60 -0.69
CA ASP A 79 -15.46 -9.76 -0.84
C ASP A 79 -15.96 -9.28 -2.22
N LEU A 80 -17.27 -9.39 -2.47
CA LEU A 80 -17.83 -9.00 -3.77
C LEU A 80 -17.68 -7.50 -4.06
N ASP A 81 -17.82 -6.66 -3.03
CA ASP A 81 -17.72 -5.20 -3.17
C ASP A 81 -16.30 -4.76 -3.56
N SER A 82 -15.28 -5.24 -2.84
CA SER A 82 -13.89 -4.92 -3.13
C SER A 82 -13.45 -5.34 -4.55
N ARG A 83 -14.03 -6.41 -5.08
CA ARG A 83 -13.75 -6.89 -6.45
C ARG A 83 -14.29 -5.95 -7.53
N THR A 84 -15.21 -5.05 -7.20
CA THR A 84 -15.78 -4.09 -8.16
C THR A 84 -14.88 -2.90 -8.46
N HIS A 85 -13.73 -2.74 -7.78
CA HIS A 85 -12.80 -1.63 -8.03
C HIS A 85 -11.74 -1.91 -9.11
N CYS A 86 -11.81 -3.06 -9.78
CA CYS A 86 -11.04 -3.36 -10.99
C CYS A 86 -11.95 -3.58 -12.19
N ASP A 87 -11.34 -3.62 -13.38
CA ASP A 87 -11.99 -3.87 -14.67
C ASP A 87 -11.41 -5.16 -15.29
N PRO A 88 -12.20 -6.23 -15.53
CA PRO A 88 -13.64 -6.37 -15.26
C PRO A 88 -13.97 -6.73 -13.79
N SER A 89 -13.02 -7.32 -13.05
CA SER A 89 -13.10 -7.52 -11.59
C SER A 89 -11.74 -7.89 -11.02
N CYS A 90 -11.50 -7.61 -9.73
CA CYS A 90 -10.26 -8.01 -9.08
C CYS A 90 -10.30 -9.51 -8.73
N PRO A 91 -9.26 -10.31 -9.05
CA PRO A 91 -9.09 -11.62 -8.45
C PRO A 91 -8.88 -11.55 -6.94
N ALA A 92 -9.17 -12.64 -6.23
CA ALA A 92 -8.82 -12.74 -4.81
C ALA A 92 -7.30 -12.60 -4.62
N TYR A 93 -6.90 -11.99 -3.50
CA TYR A 93 -5.49 -11.78 -3.14
C TYR A 93 -4.68 -10.90 -4.11
N THR A 94 -5.32 -10.00 -4.86
CA THR A 94 -4.63 -9.02 -5.70
C THR A 94 -4.85 -7.58 -5.23
N TYR A 95 -6.08 -7.11 -5.23
CA TYR A 95 -6.47 -5.76 -4.80
C TYR A 95 -7.77 -5.80 -4.00
N THR A 96 -7.79 -5.11 -2.86
CA THR A 96 -9.00 -4.87 -2.08
C THR A 96 -8.95 -3.51 -1.40
N ARG A 97 -10.07 -2.78 -1.39
CA ARG A 97 -10.27 -1.59 -0.54
C ARG A 97 -10.89 -1.90 0.81
N ASN A 98 -11.46 -3.09 0.94
CA ASN A 98 -12.08 -3.51 2.18
C ASN A 98 -10.98 -4.03 3.12
N THR A 99 -10.58 -3.18 4.07
CA THR A 99 -9.52 -3.46 5.04
C THR A 99 -9.89 -2.95 6.42
N ALA A 100 -9.39 -3.61 7.47
CA ALA A 100 -9.54 -3.14 8.84
C ALA A 100 -8.25 -3.35 9.64
N TYR A 101 -7.98 -2.49 10.62
CA TYR A 101 -6.92 -2.72 11.60
C TYR A 101 -7.41 -3.68 12.69
N TYR A 102 -6.48 -4.42 13.27
CA TYR A 102 -6.77 -5.28 14.41
C TYR A 102 -5.74 -5.13 15.54
N ASN A 103 -6.21 -5.35 16.76
CA ASN A 103 -5.37 -5.22 17.95
C ASN A 103 -4.75 -6.56 18.36
N THR A 104 -5.59 -7.59 18.49
CA THR A 104 -5.22 -8.88 19.05
C THR A 104 -5.55 -10.02 18.11
N LEU A 105 -4.77 -11.10 18.22
CA LEU A 105 -5.04 -12.40 17.64
C LEU A 105 -4.93 -13.45 18.76
N SER A 106 -6.02 -14.15 19.04
CA SER A 106 -6.08 -15.23 20.03
C SER A 106 -6.72 -16.47 19.40
N GLY A 107 -5.95 -17.56 19.31
CA GLY A 107 -6.34 -18.72 18.51
C GLY A 107 -6.58 -18.29 17.06
N ASN A 108 -7.81 -18.46 16.58
CA ASN A 108 -8.23 -18.04 15.25
C ASN A 108 -9.11 -16.78 15.23
N THR A 109 -9.19 -16.07 16.36
CA THR A 109 -10.07 -14.90 16.51
C THR A 109 -9.24 -13.62 16.60
N ILE A 110 -9.59 -12.66 15.76
CA ILE A 110 -9.00 -11.33 15.69
C ILE A 110 -9.97 -10.31 16.27
N THR A 111 -9.49 -9.35 17.07
CA THR A 111 -10.31 -8.22 17.55
C THR A 111 -10.00 -6.96 16.75
N LEU A 112 -11.02 -6.39 16.11
CA LEU A 112 -10.89 -5.18 15.29
C LEU A 112 -10.61 -3.95 16.14
N CYS A 113 -9.85 -3.00 15.60
CA CYS A 113 -9.49 -1.78 16.31
C CYS A 113 -9.57 -0.52 15.43
N LYS A 114 -9.74 0.62 16.09
CA LYS A 114 -9.42 1.95 15.54
C LYS A 114 -7.99 2.31 15.91
N THR A 115 -7.27 2.91 14.97
CA THR A 115 -5.92 3.45 15.21
C THR A 115 -5.91 4.96 15.35
N GLU A 116 -5.12 5.49 16.27
CA GLU A 116 -4.90 6.93 16.47
C GLU A 116 -3.42 7.23 16.71
N TYR A 117 -2.99 8.47 16.44
CA TYR A 117 -1.63 8.94 16.70
C TYR A 117 -1.52 9.44 18.14
N VAL A 118 -0.90 8.64 19.00
CA VAL A 118 -0.80 8.89 20.44
C VAL A 118 0.68 8.76 20.86
N GLY A 119 1.19 9.75 21.59
CA GLY A 119 2.54 9.70 22.13
C GLY A 119 3.64 9.56 21.08
N GLY A 120 3.45 10.13 19.88
CA GLY A 120 4.45 10.08 18.81
C GLY A 120 4.42 8.82 17.94
N SER A 121 3.40 7.96 18.06
CA SER A 121 3.23 6.80 17.20
C SER A 121 1.76 6.46 16.98
N TRP A 122 1.46 5.81 15.86
CA TRP A 122 0.13 5.27 15.59
C TRP A 122 -0.07 3.96 16.34
N GLN A 123 -1.23 3.79 16.96
CA GLN A 123 -1.51 2.62 17.81
C GLN A 123 -2.99 2.26 17.73
N CYS A 124 -3.34 0.98 17.94
CA CYS A 124 -4.73 0.61 18.24
C CYS A 124 -5.11 1.19 19.61
N VAL A 125 -6.15 2.03 19.66
CA VAL A 125 -6.57 2.70 20.90
C VAL A 125 -7.93 2.22 21.41
N GLN A 126 -8.74 1.62 20.53
CA GLN A 126 -10.10 1.22 20.87
C GLN A 126 -10.54 0.02 20.03
N THR A 127 -11.23 -0.94 20.64
CA THR A 127 -11.96 -1.98 19.92
C THR A 127 -13.14 -1.36 19.16
N ILE A 128 -13.34 -1.74 17.91
CA ILE A 128 -14.46 -1.26 17.09
C ILE A 128 -15.38 -2.39 16.68
N GLN A 129 -16.61 -2.03 16.32
CA GLN A 129 -17.55 -2.90 15.64
C GLN A 129 -17.38 -2.76 14.12
N TRP A 130 -17.57 -3.87 13.41
CA TRP A 130 -17.67 -3.88 11.96
C TRP A 130 -18.90 -3.07 11.51
N SER A 131 -18.68 -2.02 10.74
CA SER A 131 -19.74 -1.12 10.25
C SER A 131 -20.13 -1.40 8.79
N GLY A 132 -19.38 -2.25 8.09
CA GLY A 132 -19.65 -2.60 6.69
C GLY A 132 -20.77 -3.64 6.54
N PRO A 133 -21.13 -3.99 5.29
CA PRO A 133 -22.10 -5.05 5.02
C PRO A 133 -21.62 -6.41 5.54
N MET A 134 -22.54 -7.37 5.61
CA MET A 134 -22.17 -8.75 5.95
C MET A 134 -21.16 -9.30 4.94
N ILE A 135 -20.07 -9.90 5.43
CA ILE A 135 -19.10 -10.64 4.63
C ILE A 135 -19.27 -12.14 4.92
N PRO A 136 -19.69 -12.96 3.94
CA PRO A 136 -19.95 -14.38 4.17
C PRO A 136 -18.72 -15.19 4.62
N ALA A 137 -18.96 -16.25 5.38
CA ALA A 137 -17.98 -17.31 5.62
C ALA A 137 -17.37 -17.82 4.30
N GLY A 138 -16.09 -18.21 4.34
CA GLY A 138 -15.36 -18.61 3.13
C GLY A 138 -14.79 -17.45 2.31
N THR A 139 -15.10 -16.19 2.65
CA THR A 139 -14.50 -15.03 1.97
C THR A 139 -12.98 -15.04 2.13
N PRO A 140 -12.20 -14.88 1.04
CA PRO A 140 -10.74 -14.81 1.11
C PRO A 140 -10.25 -13.61 1.93
N VAL A 141 -9.33 -13.87 2.85
CA VAL A 141 -8.68 -12.86 3.70
C VAL A 141 -7.19 -13.13 3.85
N ALA A 142 -6.41 -12.07 4.10
CA ALA A 142 -4.98 -12.18 4.38
C ALA A 142 -4.54 -11.06 5.32
N ASN A 143 -3.41 -11.27 5.98
CA ASN A 143 -2.80 -10.25 6.83
C ASN A 143 -2.00 -9.27 5.96
N MET A 144 -2.54 -8.08 5.81
CA MET A 144 -1.96 -6.97 5.07
C MET A 144 -0.98 -6.16 5.92
N TYR A 145 -0.18 -5.32 5.26
CA TYR A 145 0.70 -4.37 5.93
C TYR A 145 0.85 -3.07 5.14
N ALA A 146 0.96 -1.96 5.86
CA ALA A 146 1.26 -0.67 5.27
C ALA A 146 2.75 -0.54 4.96
N GLY A 147 3.05 0.27 3.95
CA GLY A 147 4.38 0.51 3.40
C GLY A 147 4.37 1.73 2.51
N SER A 148 5.39 1.90 1.68
CA SER A 148 5.47 3.05 0.76
C SER A 148 4.30 3.08 -0.23
N GLY A 149 3.64 4.22 -0.33
CA GLY A 149 2.45 4.43 -1.17
C GLY A 149 2.75 4.67 -2.66
N TYR A 150 3.99 4.91 -3.06
CA TYR A 150 4.31 5.34 -4.42
C TYR A 150 5.12 4.30 -5.18
N ASN A 151 5.10 4.37 -6.51
CA ASN A 151 5.93 3.57 -7.38
C ASN A 151 7.10 4.43 -7.86
N TYR A 152 8.32 4.09 -7.45
CA TYR A 152 9.52 4.89 -7.68
C TYR A 152 10.38 4.35 -8.83
N VAL A 153 9.74 3.97 -9.94
CA VAL A 153 10.36 3.26 -11.06
C VAL A 153 11.57 3.99 -11.67
N ALA A 154 11.56 5.33 -11.69
CA ALA A 154 12.62 6.11 -12.33
C ALA A 154 13.77 6.46 -11.36
N ALA A 155 13.46 6.68 -10.09
CA ALA A 155 14.46 6.96 -9.06
C ALA A 155 13.89 6.60 -7.68
N ALA A 156 14.65 5.85 -6.88
CA ALA A 156 14.28 5.49 -5.52
C ALA A 156 15.43 5.81 -4.55
N SER A 157 15.30 6.90 -3.80
CA SER A 157 16.30 7.36 -2.81
C SER A 157 17.70 7.65 -3.38
N VAL A 158 17.78 8.05 -4.65
CA VAL A 158 19.07 8.31 -5.31
C VAL A 158 19.61 9.69 -4.95
N GLN A 159 20.93 9.84 -4.92
CA GLN A 159 21.58 11.14 -4.85
C GLN A 159 21.77 11.70 -6.27
N VAL A 160 21.22 12.88 -6.51
CA VAL A 160 21.30 13.55 -7.81
C VAL A 160 22.62 14.33 -7.87
N PRO A 161 23.49 14.11 -8.87
CA PRO A 161 24.77 14.82 -8.96
C PRO A 161 24.59 16.29 -9.39
N ASN A 162 25.69 17.04 -9.37
CA ASN A 162 25.78 18.44 -9.77
C ASN A 162 25.81 18.62 -11.30
N THR A 163 25.67 17.53 -12.05
CA THR A 163 25.59 17.48 -13.52
C THR A 163 24.23 16.93 -13.93
N TRP A 164 23.75 17.32 -15.12
CA TRP A 164 22.52 16.76 -15.67
C TRP A 164 22.65 15.25 -15.84
N THR A 165 21.75 14.51 -15.19
CA THR A 165 21.74 13.04 -15.19
C THR A 165 20.35 12.55 -15.52
N GLU A 166 20.27 11.57 -16.41
CA GLU A 166 19.03 10.94 -16.82
C GLU A 166 18.56 9.90 -15.80
N TYR A 167 17.26 9.90 -15.52
CA TYR A 167 16.56 8.90 -14.74
C TYR A 167 15.39 8.36 -15.55
N GLN A 168 15.32 7.05 -15.66
CA GLN A 168 14.31 6.38 -16.46
C GLN A 168 13.85 5.08 -15.81
N GLY A 169 12.65 4.66 -16.16
CA GLY A 169 12.06 3.44 -15.64
C GLY A 169 10.83 3.05 -16.44
N SER A 170 10.64 1.75 -16.63
CA SER A 170 9.48 1.18 -17.31
C SER A 170 8.65 0.38 -16.34
N VAL A 171 7.33 0.52 -16.45
CA VAL A 171 6.35 -0.22 -15.65
C VAL A 171 5.49 -1.04 -16.59
N SER A 172 5.42 -2.34 -16.37
CA SER A 172 4.55 -3.23 -17.13
C SER A 172 4.05 -4.37 -16.25
N GLY A 173 2.85 -4.87 -16.56
CA GLY A 173 2.21 -5.91 -15.76
C GLY A 173 1.80 -5.45 -14.36
N TRP A 174 1.44 -6.41 -13.51
CA TRP A 174 0.80 -6.18 -12.22
C TRP A 174 1.59 -6.82 -11.08
N LYS A 175 1.71 -6.11 -9.95
CA LYS A 175 2.21 -6.64 -8.69
C LYS A 175 1.09 -6.82 -7.66
N TYR A 176 1.24 -7.87 -6.88
CA TYR A 176 0.39 -8.25 -5.74
C TYR A 176 1.24 -9.12 -4.80
N GLY A 177 0.81 -9.26 -3.55
CA GLY A 177 1.31 -10.32 -2.63
C GLY A 177 2.82 -10.43 -2.47
N GLY A 178 3.42 -9.59 -1.63
CA GLY A 178 4.85 -9.63 -1.31
C GLY A 178 5.80 -9.15 -2.43
N ASP A 179 5.30 -8.89 -3.65
CA ASP A 179 6.10 -8.36 -4.75
C ASP A 179 6.49 -6.88 -4.49
N ALA A 180 7.76 -6.66 -4.15
CA ALA A 180 8.32 -5.36 -3.82
C ALA A 180 8.86 -4.57 -5.03
N THR A 181 8.66 -5.03 -6.26
CA THR A 181 9.23 -4.39 -7.46
C THR A 181 8.56 -3.06 -7.82
N TYR A 182 9.34 -2.13 -8.39
CA TYR A 182 8.83 -0.87 -8.95
C TYR A 182 8.49 -0.98 -10.45
N SER A 183 8.97 -2.01 -11.15
CA SER A 183 8.73 -2.22 -12.58
C SER A 183 7.35 -2.76 -12.93
N LYS A 184 6.42 -2.83 -11.97
CA LYS A 184 5.05 -3.33 -12.14
C LYS A 184 4.04 -2.40 -11.49
N PHE A 185 2.85 -2.28 -12.10
CA PHE A 185 1.75 -1.51 -11.53
C PHE A 185 1.15 -2.24 -10.33
N ARG A 186 0.75 -1.50 -9.29
CA ARG A 186 -0.13 -2.10 -8.28
C ARG A 186 -1.40 -2.64 -8.94
N TYR A 187 -1.82 -3.85 -8.56
CA TYR A 187 -3.04 -4.43 -9.11
C TYR A 187 -4.23 -3.48 -8.97
N GLY A 188 -5.04 -3.33 -10.03
CA GLY A 188 -6.18 -2.42 -10.06
C GLY A 188 -5.89 -1.02 -10.61
N THR A 189 -4.62 -0.66 -10.85
CA THR A 189 -4.24 0.64 -11.45
C THR A 189 -4.92 0.86 -12.81
N LYS A 190 -5.77 1.87 -12.93
CA LYS A 190 -6.34 2.35 -14.20
C LYS A 190 -5.72 3.67 -14.65
N TYR A 191 -5.33 4.51 -13.68
CA TYR A 191 -4.73 5.81 -13.95
C TYR A 191 -3.43 5.98 -13.15
N VAL A 192 -2.53 6.80 -13.69
CA VAL A 192 -1.32 7.22 -12.99
C VAL A 192 -1.17 8.73 -13.00
N ARG A 193 -0.51 9.26 -11.98
CA ARG A 193 0.03 10.63 -11.96
C ARG A 193 1.53 10.58 -11.79
N VAL A 194 2.26 11.38 -12.57
CA VAL A 194 3.70 11.58 -12.38
C VAL A 194 3.93 12.22 -11.01
N MET A 195 4.91 11.72 -10.28
CA MET A 195 5.27 12.20 -8.95
C MET A 195 6.79 12.32 -8.80
N PHE A 196 7.18 13.39 -8.11
CA PHE A 196 8.54 13.62 -7.62
C PHE A 196 8.51 13.90 -6.11
N LEU A 197 9.36 13.21 -5.36
CA LEU A 197 9.77 13.67 -4.03
C LEU A 197 11.17 14.26 -4.16
N ALA A 198 11.20 15.54 -4.50
CA ALA A 198 12.41 16.34 -4.57
C ALA A 198 12.92 16.68 -3.17
N ASN A 199 14.23 16.62 -2.96
CA ASN A 199 14.90 16.96 -1.70
C ASN A 199 14.31 16.23 -0.48
N TYR A 200 13.95 14.95 -0.64
CA TYR A 200 13.19 14.23 0.38
C TYR A 200 13.97 14.10 1.70
N GLN A 201 13.36 14.54 2.81
CA GLN A 201 13.97 14.63 4.15
C GLN A 201 15.24 15.50 4.20
N GLN A 202 15.30 16.54 3.36
CA GLN A 202 16.36 17.52 3.36
C GLN A 202 15.77 18.91 3.67
N ASP A 203 16.62 19.81 4.17
CA ASP A 203 16.22 21.18 4.46
C ASP A 203 16.23 22.07 3.20
N SER A 204 15.91 23.35 3.37
CA SER A 204 15.81 24.33 2.29
C SER A 204 17.14 24.69 1.60
N SER A 205 18.28 24.20 2.09
CA SER A 205 19.58 24.42 1.44
C SER A 205 19.80 23.49 0.23
N TYR A 206 18.97 22.45 0.08
CA TYR A 206 19.00 21.53 -1.06
C TYR A 206 18.02 21.98 -2.14
N SER A 207 18.44 21.87 -3.40
CA SER A 207 17.62 22.26 -4.55
C SER A 207 17.98 21.41 -5.76
N ILE A 208 16.95 21.07 -6.53
CA ILE A 208 17.03 20.20 -7.70
C ILE A 208 16.34 20.91 -8.87
N LEU A 209 16.97 20.84 -10.04
CA LEU A 209 16.36 21.22 -11.30
C LEU A 209 15.92 19.96 -12.04
N PHE A 210 14.82 20.08 -12.77
CA PHE A 210 14.30 19.04 -13.66
C PHE A 210 14.26 19.55 -15.09
N ASP A 211 14.52 18.66 -16.03
CA ASP A 211 14.36 18.93 -17.47
C ASP A 211 13.84 17.68 -18.18
N ASP A 212 13.23 17.90 -19.35
CA ASP A 212 12.77 16.86 -20.28
C ASP A 212 11.94 15.73 -19.65
N VAL A 213 11.00 16.08 -18.78
CA VAL A 213 10.10 15.12 -18.13
C VAL A 213 9.14 14.53 -19.17
N LYS A 214 9.26 13.23 -19.41
CA LYS A 214 8.49 12.49 -20.43
C LYS A 214 7.85 11.22 -19.87
N VAL A 215 6.61 10.96 -20.29
CA VAL A 215 5.92 9.69 -20.09
C VAL A 215 5.52 9.15 -21.47
N THR A 216 5.99 7.96 -21.78
CA THR A 216 5.65 7.27 -23.03
C THR A 216 4.73 6.09 -22.72
N ILE A 217 3.65 5.96 -23.48
CA ILE A 217 2.71 4.85 -23.41
C ILE A 217 2.80 4.13 -24.75
N SER A 218 3.13 2.84 -24.71
CA SER A 218 3.33 1.98 -25.88
C SER A 218 2.46 0.74 -25.81
#